data_AF-A0A1I7SJS2-F1
#
_entry.id   AF-A0A1I7SJS2-F1
#
_cell.length_a   1.000
_cell.length_b   1.000
_cell.length_c   1.000
_cell.angle_alpha   90.00
_cell.angle_beta   90.00
_cell.angle_gamma   90.00
#
_symmetry.space_group_name_H-M   'P 1'
#
loop_
_entity.id
_entity.type
_entity.pdbx_description
1 polymer ?
#
loop_
_entity_poly.entity_id
_entity_poly.type
_entity_poly.pdbx_seq_one_letter_code
_entity_poly.pdbx_strand_id
1 'polypeptide(L)'
;MGCSNACDLINCQNGGFCSIEWHTTQRSSLAKVGCNCDRTSFMGQDCSKDYGLRFDGQVSLGYDITKELVRVHSDEQRLSFAFSTKGARKLRAEQRLITISFEADHELLIILCKNGSLNFVYRGNFVATTTIPGNFSDGFRHFIQLNFAEYEPMRIAVDSSMDILDVDLDPNTIQEIWMGSGSPEEMEKIARFSQKFEGCIS
;
A
#
# COMPACT_ATOMS: atom_id res chain seq x y z
N MET A 1 -15.34 4.08 -41.22
CA MET A 1 -16.10 3.54 -40.08
C MET A 1 -15.17 3.55 -38.89
N GLY A 2 -15.45 4.36 -37.87
CA GLY A 2 -14.53 4.63 -36.77
C GLY A 2 -14.71 3.67 -35.59
N CYS A 3 -13.60 3.27 -34.97
CA CYS A 3 -13.60 2.72 -33.62
C CYS A 3 -14.09 3.80 -32.66
N SER A 4 -15.39 3.80 -32.34
CA SER A 4 -15.88 4.51 -31.16
C SER A 4 -15.35 3.75 -29.95
N ASN A 5 -14.35 4.29 -29.25
CA ASN A 5 -13.82 3.64 -28.06
C ASN A 5 -14.85 3.80 -26.95
N ALA A 6 -15.31 2.68 -26.37
CA ALA A 6 -16.33 2.72 -25.32
C ALA A 6 -15.86 3.51 -24.07
N CYS A 7 -14.54 3.69 -23.91
CA CYS A 7 -13.93 4.53 -22.90
C CYS A 7 -14.12 6.04 -23.11
N ASP A 8 -14.50 6.50 -24.31
CA ASP A 8 -14.78 7.92 -24.56
C ASP A 8 -16.07 8.37 -23.84
N LEU A 9 -16.87 7.42 -23.34
CA LEU A 9 -18.15 7.65 -22.67
C LEU A 9 -18.04 7.75 -21.14
N ILE A 10 -16.85 7.50 -20.57
CA ILE A 10 -16.63 7.54 -19.11
C ILE A 10 -15.38 8.37 -18.80
N ASN A 11 -15.40 9.12 -17.71
CA ASN A 11 -14.26 9.88 -17.23
C ASN A 11 -13.78 9.32 -15.89
N CYS A 12 -12.69 8.57 -15.91
CA CYS A 12 -12.07 8.04 -14.70
C CYS A 12 -11.17 9.11 -14.07
N GLN A 13 -11.46 9.49 -12.83
CA GLN A 13 -10.73 10.53 -12.12
C GLN A 13 -9.45 9.98 -11.47
N ASN A 14 -8.58 10.88 -11.01
CA ASN A 14 -7.40 10.56 -10.19
C ASN A 14 -6.46 9.49 -10.77
N GLY A 15 -6.38 9.41 -12.10
CA GLY A 15 -5.53 8.45 -12.81
C GLY A 15 -6.12 7.04 -12.91
N GLY A 16 -7.40 6.85 -12.58
CA GLY A 16 -8.11 5.60 -12.80
C GLY A 16 -8.10 5.21 -14.27
N PHE A 17 -7.94 3.92 -14.57
CA PHE A 17 -7.88 3.42 -15.94
C PHE A 17 -9.25 2.95 -16.41
N CYS A 18 -9.70 3.38 -17.59
CA CYS A 18 -10.93 2.86 -18.17
C CYS A 18 -10.73 1.40 -18.61
N SER A 19 -11.50 0.48 -18.03
CA SER A 19 -11.53 -0.92 -18.40
C SER A 19 -12.83 -1.28 -19.12
N ILE A 20 -12.72 -2.19 -20.08
CA ILE A 20 -13.84 -2.73 -20.85
C ILE A 20 -13.93 -4.22 -20.56
N GLU A 21 -15.00 -4.65 -19.91
CA GLU A 21 -15.25 -6.06 -19.65
C GLU A 21 -16.01 -6.68 -20.84
N TRP A 22 -15.31 -7.53 -21.60
CA TRP A 22 -15.86 -8.23 -22.75
C TRP A 22 -16.55 -9.51 -22.29
N HIS A 23 -17.89 -9.51 -22.19
CA HIS A 23 -18.62 -10.75 -21.92
C HIS A 23 -18.59 -11.67 -23.15
N THR A 24 -18.10 -12.90 -22.96
CA THR A 24 -17.90 -13.89 -24.04
C THR A 24 -19.18 -14.66 -24.44
N THR A 25 -20.33 -14.45 -23.80
CA THR A 25 -21.46 -15.39 -23.95
C THR A 25 -22.83 -14.84 -24.32
N GLN A 26 -23.03 -13.55 -24.63
CA GLN A 26 -24.33 -13.09 -25.18
C GLN A 26 -24.17 -12.01 -26.26
N ARG A 27 -24.74 -12.28 -27.44
CA ARG A 27 -24.76 -11.42 -28.64
C ARG A 27 -25.55 -10.10 -28.48
N SER A 28 -25.79 -9.63 -27.25
CA SER A 28 -26.63 -8.44 -27.00
C SER A 28 -26.33 -7.66 -25.71
N SER A 29 -25.21 -7.87 -25.03
CA SER A 29 -24.83 -7.05 -23.87
C SER A 29 -23.69 -6.10 -24.25
N LEU A 30 -23.96 -4.79 -24.21
CA LEU A 30 -22.95 -3.73 -24.28
C LEU A 30 -21.79 -4.10 -23.34
N ALA A 31 -20.56 -4.07 -23.85
CA ALA A 31 -19.38 -4.26 -23.02
C ALA A 31 -19.46 -3.34 -21.80
N LYS A 32 -19.30 -3.89 -20.59
CA LYS A 32 -19.42 -3.09 -19.38
C LYS A 32 -18.16 -2.23 -19.27
N VAL A 33 -18.31 -0.94 -19.56
CA VAL A 33 -17.25 0.04 -19.39
C VAL A 33 -17.26 0.50 -17.94
N GLY A 34 -16.10 0.46 -17.30
CA GLY A 34 -15.93 0.91 -15.92
C GLY A 34 -14.57 1.53 -15.69
N CYS A 35 -14.38 2.14 -14.52
CA CYS A 35 -13.07 2.60 -14.08
C CYS A 35 -12.44 1.56 -13.17
N ASN A 36 -11.21 1.16 -13.49
CA ASN A 36 -10.34 0.43 -12.61
C ASN A 36 -9.56 1.44 -11.75
N CYS A 37 -9.85 1.43 -10.45
CA CYS A 37 -9.23 2.30 -9.45
C CYS A 37 -8.09 1.62 -8.68
N ASP A 38 -7.75 0.36 -8.99
CA ASP A 38 -6.82 -0.47 -8.22
C ASP A 38 -5.37 0.03 -8.19
N ARG A 39 -5.03 0.95 -9.08
CA ARG A 39 -3.74 1.66 -9.13
C ARG A 39 -3.85 3.10 -8.64
N THR A 40 -4.96 3.40 -7.98
CA THR A 40 -5.23 4.65 -7.32
C THR A 40 -5.56 4.32 -5.87
N SER A 41 -5.46 5.33 -5.02
CA SER A 41 -5.94 5.26 -3.65
C SER A 41 -7.38 5.75 -3.52
N PHE A 42 -8.10 5.86 -4.64
CA PHE A 42 -9.49 6.28 -4.70
C PHE A 42 -10.38 5.10 -5.04
N MET A 43 -11.66 5.23 -4.73
CA MET A 43 -12.67 4.20 -4.94
C MET A 43 -13.92 4.78 -5.61
N GLY A 44 -14.88 3.90 -5.88
CA GLY A 44 -16.14 4.26 -6.52
C GLY A 44 -16.12 4.05 -8.03
N GLN A 45 -17.26 4.36 -8.67
CA GLN A 45 -17.47 4.05 -10.08
C GLN A 45 -16.56 4.82 -11.04
N ASP A 46 -16.08 5.99 -10.61
CA ASP A 46 -15.24 6.91 -11.37
C ASP A 46 -13.93 7.27 -10.65
N CYS A 47 -13.56 6.52 -9.60
CA CYS A 47 -12.38 6.77 -8.76
C CYS A 47 -12.37 8.17 -8.11
N SER A 48 -13.54 8.71 -7.76
CA SER A 48 -13.68 10.03 -7.11
C SER A 48 -13.72 9.99 -5.58
N LYS A 49 -13.97 8.83 -4.97
CA LYS A 49 -14.15 8.72 -3.52
C LYS A 49 -12.81 8.48 -2.83
N ASP A 50 -12.47 9.34 -1.88
CA ASP A 50 -11.30 9.17 -1.02
C ASP A 50 -11.75 8.58 0.33
N TYR A 51 -11.33 7.36 0.63
CA TYR A 51 -11.51 6.75 1.94
C TYR A 51 -10.14 6.64 2.58
N GLY A 52 -9.96 7.29 3.73
CA GLY A 52 -8.68 7.27 4.42
C GLY A 52 -8.83 7.62 5.88
N LEU A 53 -7.78 7.31 6.62
CA LEU A 53 -7.64 7.56 8.04
C LEU A 53 -6.62 8.66 8.26
N ARG A 54 -6.96 9.56 9.19
CA ARG A 54 -6.06 10.62 9.62
C ARG A 54 -5.37 10.19 10.90
N PHE A 55 -4.05 10.21 10.87
CA PHE A 55 -3.17 9.92 11.99
C PHE A 55 -2.62 11.25 12.54
N ASP A 56 -2.79 11.45 13.84
CA ASP A 56 -2.33 12.65 14.57
C ASP A 56 -1.08 12.39 15.42
N GLY A 57 -0.42 11.25 15.19
CA GLY A 57 0.71 10.80 16.00
C GLY A 57 0.30 10.14 17.32
N GLN A 58 -0.98 9.90 17.57
CA GLN A 58 -1.45 9.14 18.74
C GLN A 58 -2.26 7.90 18.35
N VAL A 59 -2.89 7.93 17.18
CA VAL A 59 -3.67 6.84 16.62
C VAL A 59 -2.77 5.80 15.95
N SER A 60 -3.15 4.53 16.09
CA SER A 60 -2.64 3.39 15.34
C SER A 60 -3.81 2.49 14.96
N LEU A 61 -3.78 1.91 13.77
CA LEU A 61 -4.80 0.93 13.34
C LEU A 61 -4.12 -0.42 13.13
N GLY A 62 -4.64 -1.46 13.75
CA GLY A 62 -4.21 -2.84 13.54
C GLY A 62 -5.32 -3.66 12.92
N TYR A 63 -4.96 -4.51 11.98
CA TYR A 63 -5.82 -5.53 11.41
C TYR A 63 -5.17 -6.90 11.62
N ASP A 64 -5.86 -7.76 12.35
CA ASP A 64 -5.42 -9.11 12.68
C ASP A 64 -6.10 -10.09 11.72
N ILE A 65 -5.35 -10.51 10.71
CA ILE A 65 -5.79 -11.44 9.65
C ILE A 65 -6.03 -12.83 10.24
N THR A 66 -5.44 -13.15 11.39
CA THR A 66 -5.61 -14.46 12.00
C THR A 66 -7.03 -14.73 12.48
N LYS A 67 -7.81 -13.67 12.69
CA LYS A 67 -9.21 -13.74 13.11
C LYS A 67 -10.20 -13.92 11.96
N GLU A 68 -9.76 -13.91 10.71
CA GLU A 68 -10.63 -14.13 9.57
C GLU A 68 -11.08 -15.60 9.48
N LEU A 69 -12.39 -15.81 9.30
CA LEU A 69 -13.00 -17.15 9.28
C LEU A 69 -12.61 -17.98 8.05
N VAL A 70 -12.24 -17.31 6.96
CA VAL A 70 -11.82 -17.91 5.70
C VAL A 70 -10.56 -17.20 5.25
N ARG A 71 -9.43 -17.92 5.24
CA ARG A 71 -8.22 -17.47 4.55
C ARG A 71 -8.21 -18.04 3.15
N VAL A 72 -8.09 -17.16 2.16
CA VAL A 72 -7.87 -17.56 0.78
C VAL A 72 -6.37 -17.69 0.60
N HIS A 73 -5.92 -18.90 0.31
CA HIS A 73 -4.54 -19.13 -0.13
C HIS A 73 -4.38 -18.56 -1.54
N SER A 74 -3.29 -17.82 -1.77
CA SER A 74 -3.02 -17.19 -3.05
C SER A 74 -1.52 -17.19 -3.33
N ASP A 75 -1.16 -17.60 -4.54
CA ASP A 75 0.22 -17.61 -5.04
C ASP A 75 0.78 -16.19 -5.17
N GLU A 76 -0.11 -15.20 -5.37
CA GLU A 76 0.21 -13.77 -5.40
C GLU A 76 -0.72 -12.99 -4.46
N GLN A 77 -0.15 -12.05 -3.71
CA GLN A 77 -0.93 -11.07 -2.96
C GLN A 77 -0.38 -9.66 -3.17
N ARG A 78 -1.29 -8.68 -3.14
CA ARG A 78 -0.95 -7.27 -3.33
C ARG A 78 -1.49 -6.44 -2.18
N LEU A 79 -0.60 -5.69 -1.54
CA LEU A 79 -0.98 -4.62 -0.63
C LEU A 79 -0.78 -3.28 -1.33
N SER A 80 -1.79 -2.41 -1.31
CA SER A 80 -1.72 -1.09 -1.94
C SER A 80 -2.35 -0.05 -1.02
N PHE A 81 -1.67 1.07 -0.85
CA PHE A 81 -2.14 2.20 -0.05
C PHE A 81 -1.49 3.49 -0.55
N ALA A 82 -2.07 4.62 -0.20
CA ALA A 82 -1.40 5.91 -0.31
C ALA A 82 -1.24 6.58 1.05
N PHE A 83 -0.27 7.47 1.14
CA PHE A 83 -0.08 8.30 2.30
C PHE A 83 0.28 9.73 1.92
N SER A 84 0.08 10.64 2.87
CA SER A 84 0.58 12.01 2.80
C SER A 84 0.92 12.50 4.20
N THR A 85 2.01 13.24 4.35
CA THR A 85 2.38 13.85 5.64
C THR A 85 1.53 15.09 5.91
N LYS A 86 1.42 15.47 7.19
CA LYS A 86 0.81 16.75 7.59
C LYS A 86 1.67 17.94 7.12
N GLY A 87 1.46 18.34 5.86
CA GLY A 87 2.13 19.44 5.19
C GLY A 87 3.59 19.14 4.80
N ALA A 88 4.15 20.02 3.97
CA ALA A 88 5.56 20.01 3.58
C ALA A 88 6.44 20.47 4.76
N ARG A 89 6.94 19.54 5.56
CA ARG A 89 7.86 19.87 6.65
C ARG A 89 8.95 18.82 6.77
N LYS A 90 10.16 19.27 7.12
CA LYS A 90 11.23 18.36 7.55
C LYS A 90 10.75 17.56 8.75
N LEU A 91 10.87 16.24 8.63
CA LEU A 91 10.55 15.33 9.72
C LEU A 91 11.61 15.44 10.82
N ARG A 92 11.16 15.48 12.07
CA ARG A 92 12.05 15.54 13.24
C ARG A 92 12.64 14.18 13.57
N ALA A 93 11.89 13.12 13.28
CA ALA A 93 12.25 11.73 13.46
C ALA A 93 11.76 10.90 12.27
N GLU A 94 12.31 9.70 12.11
CA GLU A 94 11.74 8.73 11.19
C GLU A 94 10.34 8.34 11.68
N GLN A 95 9.42 8.11 10.74
CA GLN A 95 8.05 7.74 11.03
C GLN A 95 7.73 6.38 10.43
N ARG A 96 7.13 5.50 11.21
CA ARG A 96 6.69 4.20 10.73
C ARG A 96 5.31 4.33 10.09
N LEU A 97 5.19 3.96 8.82
CA LEU A 97 3.93 4.00 8.07
C LEU A 97 3.14 2.71 8.29
N ILE A 98 3.77 1.58 8.02
CA ILE A 98 3.17 0.25 8.14
C ILE A 98 4.17 -0.74 8.78
N THR A 99 3.66 -1.60 9.65
CA THR A 99 4.29 -2.87 10.03
C THR A 99 3.43 -4.01 9.47
N ILE A 100 4.05 -4.99 8.82
CA ILE A 100 3.42 -6.25 8.45
C ILE A 100 4.14 -7.35 9.21
N SER A 101 3.39 -8.11 10.01
CA SER A 101 3.91 -9.23 10.78
C SER A 101 3.53 -10.53 10.09
N PHE A 102 4.50 -11.44 9.98
CA PHE A 102 4.35 -12.77 9.40
C PHE A 102 4.55 -13.82 10.50
N GLU A 103 4.31 -15.09 10.17
CA GLU A 103 4.69 -16.21 11.04
C GLU A 103 6.19 -16.20 11.36
N ALA A 104 6.57 -16.90 12.44
CA ALA A 104 7.95 -16.99 12.94
C ALA A 104 8.59 -15.64 13.34
N ASP A 105 7.77 -14.70 13.82
CA ASP A 105 8.20 -13.37 14.28
C ASP A 105 8.96 -12.55 13.22
N HIS A 106 8.66 -12.81 11.94
CA HIS A 106 9.18 -12.05 10.82
C HIS A 106 8.36 -10.76 10.62
N GLU A 107 9.03 -9.67 10.27
CA GLU A 107 8.40 -8.36 10.07
C GLU A 107 8.88 -7.66 8.80
N LEU A 108 7.97 -6.96 8.13
CA LEU A 108 8.29 -5.96 7.12
C LEU A 108 7.85 -4.58 7.62
N LEU A 109 8.79 -3.64 7.65
CA LEU A 109 8.57 -2.26 8.10
C LEU A 109 8.69 -1.30 6.92
N ILE A 110 7.70 -0.43 6.75
CA ILE A 110 7.74 0.69 5.82
C ILE A 110 7.97 1.97 6.64
N ILE A 111 9.11 2.60 6.44
CA ILE A 111 9.59 3.72 7.26
C ILE A 111 9.82 4.94 6.38
N LEU A 112 9.19 6.05 6.74
CA LEU A 112 9.47 7.37 6.18
C LEU A 112 10.65 8.01 6.92
N CYS A 113 11.77 8.14 6.23
CA CYS A 113 13.02 8.63 6.79
C CYS A 113 13.02 10.16 6.98
N LYS A 114 13.88 10.66 7.87
CA LYS A 114 14.01 12.11 8.17
C LYS A 114 14.30 12.99 6.94
N ASN A 115 15.02 12.44 5.97
CA ASN A 115 15.39 13.08 4.70
C ASN A 115 14.26 13.02 3.65
N GLY A 116 13.13 12.36 3.95
CA GLY A 116 11.99 12.20 3.06
C GLY A 116 12.02 10.91 2.22
N SER A 117 13.08 10.10 2.24
CA SER A 117 13.09 8.81 1.52
C SER A 117 12.24 7.76 2.23
N LEU A 118 11.95 6.65 1.53
CA LEU A 118 11.26 5.50 2.11
C LEU A 118 12.22 4.32 2.26
N ASN A 119 12.21 3.69 3.42
CA ASN A 119 12.89 2.43 3.68
C ASN A 119 11.88 1.30 3.83
N PHE A 120 12.17 0.19 3.16
CA PHE A 120 11.47 -1.08 3.30
C PHE A 120 12.44 -2.04 3.98
N VAL A 121 12.16 -2.40 5.23
CA VAL A 121 13.06 -3.17 6.08
C VAL A 121 12.41 -4.49 6.44
N TYR A 122 12.96 -5.59 5.96
CA TYR A 122 12.61 -6.93 6.42
C TYR A 122 13.48 -7.31 7.62
N ARG A 123 12.85 -7.89 8.64
CA ARG A 123 13.49 -8.44 9.83
C ARG A 123 12.97 -9.86 10.04
N GLY A 124 13.82 -10.84 9.83
CA GLY A 124 13.55 -12.23 10.19
C GLY A 124 14.86 -12.93 10.53
N ASN A 125 15.10 -14.08 9.91
CA ASN A 125 16.37 -14.81 10.04
C ASN A 125 17.61 -13.98 9.62
N PHE A 126 17.39 -13.01 8.72
CA PHE A 126 18.36 -11.99 8.34
C PHE A 126 17.64 -10.65 8.24
N VAL A 127 18.42 -9.59 8.08
CA VAL A 127 17.89 -8.24 7.84
C VAL A 127 18.17 -7.87 6.39
N ALA A 128 17.11 -7.51 5.66
CA ALA A 128 17.21 -6.94 4.33
C ALA A 128 16.59 -5.54 4.33
N THR A 129 17.13 -4.66 3.51
CA THR A 129 16.60 -3.29 3.38
C THR A 129 16.77 -2.82 1.96
N THR A 130 15.72 -2.21 1.42
CA THR A 130 15.84 -1.35 0.25
C THR A 130 15.34 0.05 0.57
N THR A 131 15.93 1.05 -0.08
CA THR A 131 15.62 2.46 0.10
C THR A 131 15.19 3.05 -1.23
N ILE A 132 13.97 3.57 -1.28
CA ILE A 132 13.51 4.37 -2.42
C ILE A 132 13.90 5.83 -2.19
N PRO A 133 14.83 6.39 -2.98
CA PRO A 133 15.21 7.78 -2.85
C PRO A 133 14.08 8.68 -3.34
N GLY A 134 13.87 9.80 -2.65
CA GLY A 134 12.81 10.74 -2.98
C GLY A 134 12.52 11.67 -1.80
N ASN A 135 11.54 12.57 -1.97
CA ASN A 135 11.00 13.37 -0.88
C ASN A 135 9.51 13.07 -0.72
N PHE A 136 9.20 11.99 -0.03
CA PHE A 136 7.84 11.54 0.24
C PHE A 136 7.23 12.18 1.50
N SER A 137 7.84 13.28 1.98
CA SER A 137 7.40 14.06 3.16
C SER A 137 6.99 15.49 2.79
N ASP A 138 6.74 15.72 1.50
CA ASP A 138 6.39 17.01 0.93
C ASP A 138 4.91 17.41 1.12
N GLY A 139 4.13 16.55 1.78
CA GLY A 139 2.70 16.77 2.01
C GLY A 139 1.81 16.46 0.81
N PHE A 140 2.37 16.02 -0.32
CA PHE A 140 1.60 15.44 -1.41
C PHE A 140 1.29 13.97 -1.12
N ARG A 141 0.38 13.44 -1.93
CA ARG A 141 -0.06 12.06 -1.85
C ARG A 141 0.90 11.18 -2.64
N HIS A 142 1.42 10.15 -2.00
CA HIS A 142 2.28 9.14 -2.61
C HIS A 142 1.62 7.77 -2.50
N PHE A 143 1.70 6.99 -3.58
CA PHE A 143 1.13 5.67 -3.68
C PHE A 143 2.20 4.60 -3.51
N ILE A 144 1.94 3.59 -2.69
CA ILE A 144 2.81 2.44 -2.45
C ILE A 144 2.05 1.18 -2.80
N GLN A 145 2.70 0.29 -3.54
CA GLN A 145 2.23 -1.04 -3.85
C GLN A 145 3.33 -2.05 -3.53
N LEU A 146 2.99 -3.05 -2.72
CA LEU A 146 3.79 -4.24 -2.46
C LEU A 146 3.15 -5.42 -3.17
N ASN A 147 3.94 -6.16 -3.94
CA ASN A 147 3.52 -7.42 -4.54
C ASN A 147 4.37 -8.54 -3.96
N PHE A 148 3.69 -9.49 -3.35
CA PHE A 148 4.24 -10.73 -2.82
C PHE A 148 3.86 -11.86 -3.76
N ALA A 149 4.80 -12.73 -4.09
CA ALA A 149 4.54 -13.92 -4.86
C ALA A 149 5.37 -15.07 -4.30
N GLU A 150 4.84 -16.28 -4.30
CA GLU A 150 5.59 -17.46 -3.87
C GLU A 150 6.86 -17.65 -4.71
N TYR A 151 7.99 -17.88 -4.05
CA TYR A 151 9.28 -18.14 -4.68
C TYR A 151 9.84 -16.99 -5.53
N GLU A 152 9.29 -15.77 -5.40
CA GLU A 152 9.82 -14.58 -6.04
C GLU A 152 10.16 -13.49 -5.02
N PRO A 153 11.21 -12.68 -5.29
CA PRO A 153 11.48 -11.48 -4.50
C PRO A 153 10.30 -10.51 -4.47
N MET A 154 10.04 -9.93 -3.30
CA MET A 154 8.99 -8.92 -3.14
C MET A 154 9.25 -7.70 -4.01
N ARG A 155 8.25 -7.33 -4.83
CA ARG A 155 8.32 -6.14 -5.70
C ARG A 155 7.67 -4.94 -5.01
N ILE A 156 8.37 -3.82 -5.04
CA ILE A 156 7.93 -2.55 -4.46
C ILE A 156 7.73 -1.55 -5.58
N ALA A 157 6.57 -0.91 -5.62
CA ALA A 157 6.33 0.26 -6.43
C ALA A 157 5.96 1.45 -5.53
N VAL A 158 6.63 2.58 -5.74
CA VAL A 158 6.33 3.86 -5.08
C VAL A 158 6.18 4.92 -6.16
N ASP A 159 4.98 5.47 -6.28
CA ASP A 159 4.58 6.32 -7.39
C ASP A 159 4.95 5.70 -8.75
N SER A 160 5.93 6.29 -9.45
CA SER A 160 6.46 5.79 -10.73
C SER A 160 7.76 4.98 -10.60
N SER A 161 8.33 4.91 -9.39
CA SER A 161 9.55 4.16 -9.11
C SER A 161 9.22 2.71 -8.79
N MET A 162 10.07 1.78 -9.24
CA MET A 162 9.97 0.35 -8.93
C MET A 162 11.31 -0.13 -8.41
N ASP A 163 11.26 -1.04 -7.44
CA ASP A 163 12.42 -1.68 -6.85
C ASP A 163 12.04 -3.08 -6.33
N ILE A 164 13.05 -3.82 -5.89
CA ILE A 164 12.90 -5.18 -5.37
C ILE A 164 13.54 -5.24 -3.98
N LEU A 165 12.86 -5.88 -3.04
CA LEU A 165 13.48 -6.36 -1.82
C LEU A 165 13.76 -7.84 -2.00
N ASP A 166 15.04 -8.23 -1.95
CA ASP A 166 15.50 -9.60 -2.17
C ASP A 166 15.19 -10.50 -0.96
N VAL A 167 13.90 -10.72 -0.75
CA VAL A 167 13.31 -11.57 0.28
C VAL A 167 12.16 -12.33 -0.35
N ASP A 168 12.16 -13.64 -0.14
CA ASP A 168 11.05 -14.53 -0.48
C ASP A 168 10.13 -14.61 0.74
N LEU A 169 9.00 -13.91 0.65
CA LEU A 169 8.00 -13.83 1.71
C LEU A 169 6.74 -14.53 1.23
N ASP A 170 6.37 -15.63 1.88
CA ASP A 170 5.09 -16.29 1.64
C ASP A 170 3.97 -15.36 2.14
N PRO A 171 3.14 -14.81 1.23
CA PRO A 171 2.09 -13.88 1.62
C PRO A 171 0.98 -14.52 2.46
N ASN A 172 0.87 -15.85 2.44
CA ASN A 172 -0.12 -16.57 3.23
C ASN A 172 0.24 -16.65 4.71
N THR A 173 1.49 -16.31 5.06
CA THR A 173 1.98 -16.26 6.44
C THR A 173 1.74 -14.92 7.13
N ILE A 174 1.16 -13.92 6.45
CA ILE A 174 0.83 -12.63 7.08
C ILE A 174 -0.20 -12.86 8.21
N GLN A 175 0.12 -12.34 9.40
CA GLN A 175 -0.70 -12.43 10.61
C GLN A 175 -1.38 -11.11 10.94
N GLU A 176 -0.62 -10.00 10.91
CA GLU A 176 -1.10 -8.69 11.31
C GLU A 176 -0.57 -7.59 10.40
N ILE A 177 -1.37 -6.54 10.20
CA ILE A 177 -0.97 -5.31 9.53
C ILE A 177 -1.30 -4.14 10.45
N TRP A 178 -0.29 -3.36 10.79
CA TRP A 178 -0.41 -2.16 11.62
C TRP A 178 -0.06 -0.91 10.81
N MET A 179 -0.87 0.13 10.94
CA MET A 179 -0.70 1.43 10.28
C MET A 179 -0.52 2.54 11.30
N GLY A 180 0.36 3.49 10.98
CA GLY A 180 0.67 4.68 11.78
C GLY A 180 1.65 4.46 12.95
N SER A 181 1.91 3.19 13.29
CA SER A 181 2.96 2.71 14.20
C SER A 181 3.08 1.18 14.10
N GLY A 182 3.84 0.56 15.01
CA GLY A 182 3.77 -0.89 15.26
C GLY A 182 2.64 -1.26 16.23
N SER A 183 2.59 -2.54 16.63
CA SER A 183 1.62 -3.04 17.62
C SER A 183 1.76 -2.33 18.98
N PRO A 184 0.74 -2.36 19.86
CA PRO A 184 0.82 -1.73 21.18
C PRO A 184 2.04 -2.16 22.01
N GLU A 185 2.40 -3.45 21.93
CA GLU A 185 3.58 -4.02 22.62
C GLU A 185 4.90 -3.52 22.02
N GLU A 186 4.94 -3.37 20.69
CA GLU A 186 6.06 -2.75 19.99
C GLU A 186 6.19 -1.24 20.32
N MET A 187 5.07 -0.53 20.44
CA MET A 187 5.05 0.92 20.69
C MET A 187 5.72 1.29 22.02
N GLU A 188 5.64 0.44 23.04
CA GLU A 188 6.38 0.62 24.30
C GLU A 188 7.90 0.50 24.13
N LYS A 189 8.36 -0.36 23.21
CA LYS A 189 9.78 -0.57 22.90
C LYS A 189 10.34 0.50 21.96
N ILE A 190 9.52 0.98 21.02
CA ILE A 190 9.92 1.88 19.92
C ILE A 190 9.91 3.37 20.32
N ALA A 191 9.26 3.73 21.43
CA ALA A 191 9.15 5.12 21.91
C ALA A 191 10.47 5.91 22.00
N ARG A 192 11.64 5.24 21.89
CA ARG A 192 12.97 5.86 21.89
C ARG A 192 13.56 6.18 20.51
N PHE A 193 13.07 5.64 19.39
CA PHE A 193 13.78 5.72 18.11
C PHE A 193 12.98 6.19 16.88
N SER A 194 11.66 5.95 16.80
CA SER A 194 10.83 6.47 15.70
C SER A 194 9.57 7.16 16.23
N GLN A 195 9.16 8.25 15.60
CA GLN A 195 7.89 8.90 15.90
C GLN A 195 6.73 8.15 15.25
N LYS A 196 5.57 8.22 15.91
CA LYS A 196 4.30 7.81 15.32
C LYS A 196 3.98 8.69 14.10
N PHE A 197 3.27 8.14 13.13
CA PHE A 197 2.97 8.85 11.89
C PHE A 197 1.97 9.99 12.11
N GLU A 198 2.18 11.11 11.41
CA GLU A 198 1.29 12.27 11.39
C GLU A 198 0.94 12.64 9.95
N GLY A 199 -0.28 12.33 9.53
CA GLY A 199 -0.69 12.46 8.13
C GLY A 199 -1.99 11.74 7.83
N CYS A 200 -2.18 11.35 6.57
CA CYS A 200 -3.29 10.51 6.14
C CYS A 200 -2.75 9.23 5.50
N ILE A 201 -3.43 8.11 5.73
CA ILE A 201 -3.25 6.85 4.97
C ILE A 201 -4.61 6.45 4.42
N SER A 202 -4.65 6.03 3.16
CA SER A 202 -5.86 5.66 2.41
C SER A 202 -5.63 4.38 1.63
#